data_AF-A0A925MN67-F1
#
_entry.id   AF-A0A925MN67-F1
#
_cell.length_a   1.000
_cell.length_b   1.000
_cell.length_c   1.000
_cell.angle_alpha   90.00
_cell.angle_beta   90.00
_cell.angle_gamma   90.00
#
_symmetry.space_group_name_H-M   'P 1'
#
loop_
_entity.id
_entity.type
_entity.pdbx_description
1 polymer ?
#
loop_
_entity_poly.entity_id
_entity_poly.type
_entity_poly.pdbx_seq_one_letter_code
_entity_poly.pdbx_strand_id
1 'polypeptide(L)'
;MKDDKFHLREEILKEHSKVQCNKIVRWVGKDQRRFDKLFYFFLNDEYRVIQRAAWPMSYCVSAHPAFIKKRMKELIENLYKPGVPDAVKRNTVRILQGIDIPKKYQGEVMNICFQYVETPSEAVAVKAFA
;
A
#
# COMPACT_ATOMS: atom_id res chain seq x y z
N MET A 1 22.24 15.66 5.48
CA MET A 1 21.96 15.92 4.05
C MET A 1 22.64 14.85 3.20
N LYS A 2 21.96 13.76 2.85
CA LYS A 2 22.41 12.79 1.85
C LYS A 2 21.17 12.13 1.27
N ASP A 3 20.56 12.74 0.26
CA ASP A 3 19.60 12.02 -0.59
C ASP A 3 19.20 12.72 -1.89
N ASP A 4 20.06 13.57 -2.46
CA ASP A 4 19.77 14.31 -3.70
C ASP A 4 19.80 13.45 -4.98
N LYS A 5 19.89 12.11 -4.88
CA LYS A 5 20.01 11.22 -6.06
C LYS A 5 18.99 10.08 -6.12
N PHE A 6 18.13 9.89 -5.12
CA PHE A 6 17.14 8.80 -5.18
C PHE A 6 15.80 9.32 -5.73
N HIS A 7 15.64 9.18 -7.05
CA HIS A 7 14.39 9.50 -7.74
C HIS A 7 13.41 8.33 -7.60
N LEU A 8 12.64 8.32 -6.50
CA LEU A 8 11.78 7.20 -6.11
C LEU A 8 10.86 6.71 -7.25
N ARG A 9 10.25 7.62 -8.01
CA ARG A 9 9.35 7.26 -9.12
C ARG A 9 10.09 6.47 -10.21
N GLU A 10 11.27 6.94 -10.59
CA GLU A 10 12.13 6.27 -11.59
C GLU A 10 12.56 4.89 -11.10
N GLU A 11 12.92 4.79 -9.82
CA GLU A 11 13.28 3.53 -9.19
C GLU A 11 12.08 2.55 -9.15
N ILE A 12 10.85 3.03 -8.91
CA ILE A 12 9.65 2.19 -9.01
C ILE A 12 9.44 1.69 -10.45
N LEU A 13 9.71 2.53 -11.45
CA LEU A 13 9.53 2.20 -12.87
C LEU A 13 10.67 1.37 -13.48
N LYS A 14 11.81 1.28 -12.80
CA LYS A 14 12.99 0.58 -13.33
C LYS A 14 12.73 -0.89 -13.63
N GLU A 15 12.23 -1.65 -12.66
CA GLU A 15 11.87 -3.06 -12.84
C GLU A 15 10.93 -3.55 -11.74
N HIS A 16 10.28 -4.70 -11.97
CA HIS A 16 9.42 -5.36 -10.99
C HIS A 16 10.08 -6.65 -10.50
N SER A 17 11.08 -6.50 -9.62
CA SER A 17 11.86 -7.61 -9.06
C SER A 17 11.95 -7.52 -7.54
N LYS A 18 12.27 -8.65 -6.89
CA LYS A 18 12.55 -8.68 -5.45
C LYS A 18 13.76 -7.79 -5.09
N VAL A 19 14.78 -7.74 -5.96
CA VAL A 19 15.98 -6.92 -5.75
C VAL A 19 15.60 -5.44 -5.73
N GLN A 20 14.80 -4.98 -6.68
CA GLN A 20 14.35 -3.60 -6.77
C GLN A 20 13.38 -3.24 -5.64
N CYS A 21 12.45 -4.13 -5.30
CA CYS A 21 11.59 -3.98 -4.13
C CYS A 21 12.42 -3.76 -2.86
N ASN A 22 13.41 -4.63 -2.60
CA ASN A 22 14.29 -4.52 -1.44
C ASN A 22 15.13 -3.23 -1.47
N LYS A 23 15.54 -2.75 -2.65
CA LYS A 23 16.24 -1.47 -2.79
C LYS A 23 15.36 -0.30 -2.32
N ILE A 24 14.10 -0.26 -2.75
CA ILE A 24 13.14 0.78 -2.34
C ILE A 24 12.86 0.68 -0.83
N VAL A 25 12.64 -0.52 -0.29
CA VAL A 25 12.41 -0.73 1.15
C VAL A 25 13.62 -0.27 1.98
N ARG A 26 14.84 -0.58 1.55
CA ARG A 26 16.08 -0.12 2.21
C ARG A 26 16.23 1.39 2.15
N TRP A 27 15.86 2.00 1.04
CA TRP A 27 15.88 3.46 0.92
C TRP A 27 14.89 4.11 1.88
N VAL A 28 13.65 3.59 1.98
CA VAL A 28 12.67 4.06 2.98
C VAL A 28 13.23 3.91 4.40
N GLY A 29 13.74 2.73 4.74
CA GLY A 29 14.30 2.46 6.06
C GLY A 29 13.30 2.78 7.18
N LYS A 30 13.73 3.58 8.16
CA LYS A 30 12.91 4.05 9.30
C LYS A 30 12.38 5.48 9.10
N ASP A 31 12.50 6.05 7.90
CA ASP A 31 12.15 7.45 7.64
C ASP A 31 10.69 7.59 7.18
N GLN A 32 9.85 8.19 8.05
CA GLN A 32 8.43 8.46 7.74
C GLN A 32 8.25 9.33 6.49
N ARG A 33 9.13 10.29 6.22
CA ARG A 33 8.99 11.18 5.05
C ARG A 33 9.24 10.40 3.76
N ARG A 34 10.17 9.45 3.76
CA ARG A 34 10.41 8.57 2.62
C ARG A 34 9.26 7.59 2.42
N PHE A 35 8.72 7.05 3.51
CA PHE A 35 7.50 6.24 3.46
C PHE A 35 6.33 7.02 2.86
N ASP A 36 6.10 8.25 3.33
CA ASP A 36 5.01 9.10 2.83
C ASP A 36 5.13 9.39 1.33
N LYS A 37 6.36 9.53 0.81
CA LYS A 37 6.60 9.65 -0.65
C LYS A 37 6.21 8.37 -1.41
N LEU A 38 6.56 7.20 -0.87
CA LEU A 38 6.16 5.91 -1.46
C LEU A 38 4.65 5.71 -1.42
N PHE A 39 4.04 6.07 -0.29
CA PHE A 39 2.60 6.01 -0.08
C PHE A 39 1.84 6.89 -1.08
N TYR A 40 2.34 8.11 -1.34
CA TYR A 40 1.77 9.00 -2.35
C TYR A 40 1.71 8.33 -3.74
N PHE A 41 2.81 7.73 -4.19
CA PHE A 41 2.87 7.03 -5.49
C PHE A 41 1.95 5.80 -5.54
N PHE A 42 1.79 5.12 -4.40
CA PHE A 42 0.90 3.97 -4.29
C PHE A 42 -0.58 4.35 -4.45
N LEU A 43 -1.01 5.53 -4.02
CA LEU A 43 -2.42 5.94 -4.09
C LEU A 43 -2.78 6.80 -5.31
N ASN A 44 -1.83 7.58 -5.86
CA ASN A 44 -2.16 8.71 -6.74
C ASN A 44 -1.50 8.72 -8.12
N ASP A 45 -0.60 7.78 -8.43
CA ASP A 45 0.13 7.80 -9.72
C ASP A 45 -0.56 6.90 -10.77
N GLU A 46 0.07 6.73 -11.93
CA GLU A 46 -0.41 5.84 -12.98
C GLU A 46 -0.38 4.37 -12.54
N TYR A 47 -1.24 3.55 -13.17
CA TYR A 47 -1.44 2.14 -12.85
C TYR A 47 -0.14 1.35 -12.64
N ARG A 48 0.88 1.57 -13.50
CA ARG A 48 2.16 0.84 -13.43
C ARG A 48 3.00 1.23 -12.23
N VAL A 49 2.99 2.51 -11.85
CA VAL A 49 3.69 3.00 -10.64
C VAL A 49 2.99 2.46 -9.41
N ILE A 50 1.66 2.58 -9.34
CA ILE A 50 0.83 2.04 -8.24
C ILE A 50 1.14 0.55 -8.02
N GLN A 51 1.07 -0.25 -9.08
CA GLN A 51 1.27 -1.70 -9.01
C GLN A 51 2.63 -2.05 -8.42
N ARG A 52 3.69 -1.35 -8.83
CA ARG A 52 5.07 -1.63 -8.41
C ARG A 52 5.43 -1.02 -7.06
N ALA A 53 4.77 0.07 -6.66
CA ALA A 53 4.90 0.67 -5.33
C ALA A 53 4.24 -0.19 -4.24
N ALA A 54 3.22 -0.99 -4.58
CA ALA A 54 2.42 -1.73 -3.62
C ALA A 54 3.22 -2.78 -2.81
N TRP A 55 4.18 -3.45 -3.44
CA TRP A 55 5.03 -4.46 -2.77
C TRP A 55 6.00 -3.84 -1.75
N PRO A 56 6.86 -2.86 -2.10
CA PRO A 56 7.72 -2.22 -1.12
C PRO A 56 6.91 -1.52 -0.02
N MET A 57 5.73 -0.98 -0.34
CA MET A 57 4.84 -0.36 0.65
C MET A 57 4.38 -1.39 1.71
N SER A 58 3.92 -2.57 1.28
CA SER A 58 3.58 -3.66 2.19
C SER A 58 4.75 -4.08 3.08
N TYR A 59 5.96 -4.22 2.52
CA TYR A 59 7.15 -4.60 3.29
C TYR A 59 7.58 -3.53 4.30
N CYS A 60 7.45 -2.26 3.94
CA CYS A 60 7.72 -1.16 4.87
C CYS A 60 6.77 -1.20 6.07
N VAL A 61 5.47 -1.44 5.84
CA VAL A 61 4.49 -1.52 6.93
C VAL A 61 4.69 -2.79 7.77
N SER A 62 4.99 -3.94 7.15
CA SER A 62 5.32 -5.17 7.90
C SER A 62 6.54 -5.00 8.82
N ALA A 63 7.57 -4.28 8.36
CA ALA A 63 8.76 -4.00 9.18
C ALA A 63 8.52 -2.89 10.21
N HIS A 64 7.70 -1.89 9.87
CA HIS A 64 7.43 -0.70 10.68
C HIS A 64 5.93 -0.35 10.68
N PRO A 65 5.09 -1.08 11.44
CA PRO A 65 3.63 -0.87 11.46
C PRO A 65 3.20 0.56 11.81
N ALA A 66 4.03 1.29 12.55
CA ALA A 66 3.78 2.69 12.92
C ALA A 66 3.65 3.63 11.71
N PHE A 67 4.25 3.30 10.56
CA PHE A 67 4.21 4.14 9.35
C PHE A 67 2.80 4.40 8.86
N ILE A 68 1.93 3.40 8.93
CA ILE A 68 0.59 3.52 8.38
C ILE A 68 -0.36 4.27 9.31
N LYS A 69 -0.04 4.41 10.62
CA LYS A 69 -0.94 5.02 11.62
C LYS A 69 -1.43 6.42 11.21
N LYS A 70 -0.55 7.26 10.65
CA LYS A 70 -0.89 8.62 10.20
C LYS A 70 -1.63 8.65 8.84
N ARG A 71 -1.59 7.55 8.10
CA ARG A 71 -2.12 7.41 6.73
C ARG A 71 -3.37 6.51 6.65
N MET A 72 -3.81 5.93 7.77
CA MET A 72 -4.96 5.02 7.83
C MET A 72 -6.22 5.61 7.20
N LYS A 73 -6.54 6.87 7.49
CA LYS A 73 -7.71 7.55 6.93
C LYS A 73 -7.65 7.55 5.40
N GLU A 74 -6.55 8.08 4.86
CA GLU A 74 -6.32 8.21 3.42
C GLU A 74 -6.32 6.84 2.72
N LEU A 75 -5.76 5.82 3.37
CA LEU A 75 -5.73 4.44 2.86
C LEU A 75 -7.13 3.84 2.73
N ILE A 76 -7.97 3.99 3.76
CA ILE A 76 -9.34 3.44 3.78
C ILE A 76 -10.24 4.22 2.82
N GLU A 77 -10.18 5.56 2.86
CA GLU A 77 -10.95 6.42 1.95
C GLU A 77 -10.64 6.13 0.49
N ASN A 78 -9.40 5.72 0.18
CA ASN A 78 -9.05 5.33 -1.18
C ASN A 78 -9.78 4.06 -1.65
N LEU A 79 -10.16 3.13 -0.78
CA LEU A 79 -10.88 1.91 -1.16
C LEU A 79 -12.32 2.16 -1.59
N TYR A 80 -12.92 3.27 -1.18
CA TYR A 80 -14.26 3.67 -1.59
C TYR A 80 -14.32 4.34 -2.97
N LYS A 81 -13.17 4.68 -3.56
CA LYS A 81 -13.14 5.31 -4.89
C LYS A 81 -13.56 4.31 -5.96
N PRO A 82 -14.29 4.74 -7.01
CA PRO A 82 -14.56 3.88 -8.16
C PRO A 82 -13.26 3.58 -8.92
N GLY A 83 -13.16 2.36 -9.47
CA GLY A 83 -12.04 1.98 -10.34
C GLY A 83 -10.69 1.81 -9.64
N VAL A 84 -10.67 1.59 -8.32
CA VAL A 84 -9.44 1.34 -7.57
C VAL A 84 -8.73 0.10 -8.13
N PRO A 85 -7.45 0.19 -8.53
CA PRO A 85 -6.73 -0.96 -9.06
C PRO A 85 -6.67 -2.12 -8.05
N ASP A 86 -6.79 -3.36 -8.52
CA ASP A 86 -6.72 -4.55 -7.65
C ASP A 86 -5.41 -4.63 -6.85
N ALA A 87 -4.32 -4.10 -7.42
CA ALA A 87 -3.05 -3.96 -6.73
C ALA A 87 -3.17 -3.09 -5.47
N VAL A 88 -3.98 -2.03 -5.49
CA VAL A 88 -4.25 -1.21 -4.31
C VAL A 88 -5.13 -1.99 -3.33
N LYS A 89 -6.28 -2.50 -3.78
CA LYS A 89 -7.23 -3.23 -2.92
C LYS A 89 -6.54 -4.35 -2.14
N ARG A 90 -5.86 -5.27 -2.85
CA ARG A 90 -5.24 -6.45 -2.21
C ARG A 90 -4.14 -6.05 -1.22
N ASN A 91 -3.32 -5.04 -1.55
CA ASN A 91 -2.19 -4.68 -0.69
C ASN A 91 -2.66 -3.88 0.52
N THR A 92 -3.67 -3.03 0.36
CA THR A 92 -4.31 -2.37 1.49
C THR A 92 -4.85 -3.40 2.49
N VAL A 93 -5.67 -4.35 2.02
CA VAL A 93 -6.26 -5.36 2.90
C VAL A 93 -5.18 -6.23 3.55
N ARG A 94 -4.16 -6.65 2.79
CA ARG A 94 -3.00 -7.37 3.34
C ARG A 94 -2.27 -6.59 4.44
N ILE A 95 -2.15 -5.28 4.30
CA ILE A 95 -1.54 -4.43 5.34
C ILE A 95 -2.39 -4.40 6.60
N LEU A 96 -3.72 -4.30 6.43
CA LEU A 96 -4.67 -4.27 7.53
C LEU A 96 -4.59 -5.55 8.38
N GLN A 97 -4.22 -6.70 7.80
CA GLN A 97 -3.97 -7.95 8.54
C GLN A 97 -2.77 -7.87 9.50
N GLY A 98 -1.80 -7.00 9.23
CA GLY A 98 -0.54 -6.91 9.98
C GLY A 98 -0.50 -5.80 11.02
N ILE A 99 -1.62 -5.12 11.29
CA ILE A 99 -1.68 -3.97 12.19
C ILE A 99 -2.89 -4.04 13.12
N ASP A 100 -2.78 -3.40 14.27
CA ASP A 100 -3.94 -3.11 15.12
C ASP A 100 -4.78 -2.00 14.48
N ILE A 101 -5.89 -2.37 13.85
CA ILE A 101 -6.80 -1.43 13.21
C ILE A 101 -7.47 -0.57 14.31
N PRO A 102 -7.31 0.77 14.27
CA PRO A 102 -7.96 1.66 15.24
C PRO A 102 -9.48 1.47 15.26
N LYS A 103 -10.09 1.45 16.46
CA LYS A 103 -11.54 1.20 16.66
C LYS A 103 -12.45 1.97 15.69
N LYS A 104 -12.14 3.25 15.43
CA LYS A 104 -12.91 4.10 14.52
C LYS A 104 -12.98 3.60 13.07
N TYR A 105 -12.07 2.73 12.65
CA TYR A 105 -11.99 2.19 11.28
C TYR A 105 -12.45 0.73 11.20
N GLN A 106 -12.66 0.05 12.32
CA GLN A 106 -12.92 -1.40 12.31
C GLN A 106 -14.22 -1.74 11.56
N GLY A 107 -15.30 -0.98 11.77
CA GLY A 107 -16.56 -1.18 11.06
C GLY A 107 -16.43 -0.96 9.54
N GLU A 108 -15.75 0.11 9.13
CA GLU A 108 -15.50 0.41 7.71
C GLU A 108 -14.69 -0.70 7.03
N VAL A 109 -13.58 -1.12 7.65
CA VAL A 109 -12.73 -2.19 7.12
C VAL A 109 -13.50 -3.52 7.02
N MET A 110 -14.26 -3.88 8.06
CA MET A 110 -15.08 -5.08 8.06
C MET A 110 -16.08 -5.08 6.90
N ASN A 111 -16.76 -3.96 6.68
CA ASN A 111 -17.74 -3.84 5.61
C ASN A 111 -17.09 -3.95 4.22
N ILE A 112 -15.94 -3.31 4.01
CA ILE A 112 -15.16 -3.42 2.76
C ILE A 112 -14.74 -4.86 2.50
N CYS A 113 -14.24 -5.56 3.52
CA CYS A 113 -13.83 -6.96 3.39
C CYS A 113 -15.00 -7.87 2.98
N PHE A 114 -16.16 -7.75 3.65
CA PHE A 114 -17.34 -8.54 3.26
C PHE A 114 -17.80 -8.22 1.84
N GLN A 115 -17.80 -6.95 1.44
CA GLN A 115 -18.12 -6.54 0.08
C GLN A 115 -17.18 -7.19 -0.95
N TYR A 116 -15.88 -7.26 -0.67
CA TYR A 116 -14.94 -7.96 -1.55
C TYR A 116 -15.22 -9.45 -1.64
N VAL A 117 -15.49 -10.12 -0.52
CA VAL A 117 -15.76 -11.56 -0.48
C VAL A 117 -17.04 -11.92 -1.25
N GLU A 118 -18.13 -11.16 -1.04
CA GLU A 118 -19.43 -11.43 -1.66
C GLU A 118 -19.47 -11.11 -3.16
N THR A 119 -18.67 -10.16 -3.64
CA THR A 119 -18.68 -9.72 -5.05
C THR A 119 -18.10 -10.78 -5.97
N PRO A 120 -18.86 -11.44 -6.86
CA PRO A 120 -18.35 -12.56 -7.66
C PRO A 120 -17.20 -12.19 -8.59
N SER A 121 -17.22 -10.97 -9.15
CA SER A 121 -16.21 -10.45 -10.08
C SER A 121 -14.94 -9.92 -9.40
N GLU A 122 -14.92 -9.79 -8.07
CA GLU A 122 -13.74 -9.29 -7.35
C GLU A 122 -12.59 -10.30 -7.45
N ALA A 123 -11.37 -9.78 -7.61
CA ALA A 123 -10.21 -10.62 -7.87
C ALA A 123 -9.97 -11.61 -6.71
N VAL A 124 -9.69 -12.87 -7.02
CA VAL A 124 -9.45 -13.94 -6.03
C VAL A 124 -8.41 -13.53 -4.98
N ALA A 125 -7.35 -12.84 -5.40
CA ALA A 125 -6.31 -12.38 -4.49
C ALA A 125 -6.80 -11.27 -3.53
N VAL A 126 -7.74 -10.42 -3.94
CA VAL A 126 -8.35 -9.42 -3.05
C VAL A 126 -9.20 -10.14 -2.01
N LYS A 127 -10.03 -11.10 -2.43
CA LYS A 127 -10.85 -11.92 -1.54
C LYS A 127 -10.03 -12.72 -0.52
N ALA A 128 -8.90 -13.29 -0.95
CA ALA A 128 -8.06 -14.12 -0.09
C ALA A 128 -7.42 -13.34 1.08
N PHE A 129 -7.27 -12.01 0.95
CA PHE A 129 -6.77 -11.18 2.04
C PHE A 129 -7.90 -10.54 2.86
N ALA A 130 -9.12 -10.47 2.32
CA ALA A 130 -10.29 -9.86 2.95
C ALA A 130 -10.78 -10.63 4.18
#